data_AF-A0A0G1L5M1-F1
#
_entry.id   AF-A0A0G1L5M1-F1
#
_cell.length_a   1.000
_cell.length_b   1.000
_cell.length_c   1.000
_cell.angle_alpha   90.00
_cell.angle_beta   90.00
_cell.angle_gamma   90.00
#
_symmetry.space_group_name_H-M   'P 1'
#
loop_
_entity.id
_entity.type
_entity.pdbx_description
1 polymer ?
#
loop_
_entity_poly.entity_id
_entity_poly.type
_entity_poly.pdbx_seq_one_letter_code
_entity_poly.pdbx_strand_id
1 'polypeptide(L)'
;MDLNNIKTSKMGNATGVVSLIIFVICMGWGILLATPALKDLHIQLMQVLYPGFSFSLGGVILGLIESFVYGWLIGAGFLWLCKKTCK
;
A
#
# COMPACT_ATOMS: atom_id res chain seq x y z
N MET A 1 7.87 28.52 0.01
CA MET A 1 7.38 27.13 0.18
C MET A 1 6.00 27.04 -0.44
N ASP A 2 5.87 26.29 -1.53
CA ASP A 2 4.70 26.30 -2.40
C ASP A 2 3.51 25.52 -1.79
N LEU A 3 2.37 26.19 -1.63
CA LEU A 3 1.16 25.66 -1.00
C LEU A 3 0.67 24.35 -1.68
N ASN A 4 0.98 24.14 -2.97
CA ASN A 4 0.59 22.92 -3.68
C ASN A 4 1.42 21.71 -3.26
N ASN A 5 2.71 21.89 -2.98
CA ASN A 5 3.58 20.79 -2.53
C ASN A 5 3.11 20.26 -1.17
N ILE A 6 2.59 21.14 -0.31
CA ILE A 6 2.04 20.76 0.99
C ILE A 6 0.74 19.93 0.82
N LYS A 7 -0.14 20.29 -0.12
CA LYS A 7 -1.35 19.49 -0.41
C LYS A 7 -0.99 18.12 -0.98
N THR A 8 -0.04 18.06 -1.90
CA THR A 8 0.41 16.78 -2.48
C THR A 8 1.07 15.89 -1.43
N SER A 9 1.92 16.45 -0.57
CA SER A 9 2.56 15.68 0.49
C SER A 9 1.57 15.23 1.57
N LYS A 10 0.57 16.05 1.94
CA LYS A 10 -0.47 15.62 2.90
C LYS A 10 -1.35 14.52 2.35
N MET A 11 -1.73 14.60 1.09
CA MET A 11 -2.60 13.61 0.46
C MET A 11 -1.84 12.30 0.17
N GLY A 12 -0.58 12.39 -0.27
CA GLY A 12 0.31 11.23 -0.35
C GLY A 12 0.49 10.54 1.01
N ASN A 13 0.68 11.31 2.08
CA ASN A 13 0.81 10.76 3.44
C ASN A 13 -0.49 10.10 3.93
N ALA A 14 -1.64 10.73 3.71
CA ALA A 14 -2.93 10.14 4.07
C ALA A 14 -3.18 8.82 3.32
N THR A 15 -2.88 8.79 2.02
CA THR A 15 -3.07 7.59 1.17
C THR A 15 -2.06 6.49 1.53
N GLY A 16 -0.81 6.86 1.84
CA GLY A 16 0.21 5.95 2.34
C GLY A 16 -0.17 5.32 3.68
N VAL A 17 -0.68 6.11 4.62
CA VAL A 17 -1.16 5.60 5.94
C VAL A 17 -2.37 4.68 5.76
N VAL A 18 -3.33 5.02 4.90
CA VAL A 18 -4.46 4.12 4.60
C VAL A 18 -3.98 2.81 3.99
N SER A 19 -3.00 2.86 3.07
CA SER A 19 -2.44 1.67 2.45
C SER A 19 -1.68 0.79 3.46
N LEU A 20 -0.95 1.40 4.40
CA LEU A 20 -0.33 0.70 5.54
C LEU A 20 -1.37 -0.03 6.40
N ILE A 21 -2.46 0.64 6.75
CA ILE A 21 -3.54 0.05 7.56
C ILE A 21 -4.15 -1.14 6.82
N ILE A 22 -4.43 -0.98 5.53
CA ILE A 22 -4.95 -2.06 4.67
C ILE A 22 -3.96 -3.24 4.64
N PHE A 23 -2.67 -3.00 4.48
CA PHE A 23 -1.65 -4.05 4.48
C PHE A 23 -1.66 -4.85 5.79
N VAL A 24 -1.71 -4.17 6.94
CA VAL A 24 -1.78 -4.82 8.27
C VAL A 24 -3.06 -5.63 8.43
N ILE A 25 -4.20 -5.10 7.99
CA ILE A 25 -5.49 -5.81 8.02
C ILE A 25 -5.43 -7.05 7.12
N CYS A 26 -4.89 -6.94 5.91
CA CYS A 26 -4.72 -8.07 5.00
C CYS A 26 -3.83 -9.16 5.61
N MET A 27 -2.72 -8.78 6.22
CA MET A 27 -1.85 -9.71 6.93
C MET A 27 -2.56 -10.42 8.09
N GLY A 28 -3.34 -9.67 8.89
CA GLY A 28 -4.18 -10.26 9.94
C GLY A 28 -5.22 -11.23 9.37
N TRP A 29 -5.81 -10.90 8.22
CA TRP A 29 -6.77 -11.76 7.52
C TRP A 29 -6.11 -13.06 7.02
N GLY A 30 -4.89 -12.99 6.52
CA GLY A 30 -4.08 -14.15 6.13
C GLY A 30 -3.81 -15.14 7.27
N ILE A 31 -3.76 -14.65 8.51
CA ILE A 31 -3.63 -15.48 9.73
C ILE A 31 -4.98 -16.06 10.14
N LEU A 32 -6.06 -15.27 10.02
CA LEU A 32 -7.42 -15.67 10.40
C LEU A 32 -8.08 -16.64 9.40
N LEU A 33 -7.61 -16.67 8.16
CA LEU A 33 -8.05 -17.58 7.10
C LEU A 33 -7.75 -19.05 7.46
N ALA A 34 -8.79 -19.78 7.87
CA ALA A 34 -8.71 -21.20 8.20
C ALA A 34 -8.64 -22.12 6.96
N THR A 35 -9.09 -21.64 5.80
CA THR A 35 -9.14 -22.44 4.57
C THR A 35 -7.78 -22.42 3.84
N PRO A 36 -7.14 -23.58 3.63
CA PRO A 36 -5.78 -23.64 3.07
C PRO A 36 -5.69 -23.10 1.63
N ALA A 37 -6.68 -23.38 0.78
CA ALA A 37 -6.71 -22.89 -0.60
C ALA A 37 -6.79 -21.34 -0.68
N LEU A 38 -7.53 -20.74 0.26
CA LEU A 38 -7.73 -19.29 0.29
C LEU A 38 -6.52 -18.58 0.90
N LYS A 39 -5.83 -19.25 1.84
CA LYS A 39 -4.54 -18.80 2.36
C LYS A 39 -3.50 -18.75 1.26
N ASP A 40 -3.31 -19.83 0.49
CA ASP A 40 -2.32 -19.90 -0.59
C ASP A 40 -2.52 -18.78 -1.63
N LEU A 41 -3.77 -18.58 -2.06
CA LEU A 41 -4.12 -17.49 -2.98
C LEU A 41 -3.83 -16.11 -2.39
N HIS A 42 -4.07 -15.91 -1.08
CA HIS A 42 -3.76 -14.66 -0.40
C HIS A 42 -2.25 -14.40 -0.33
N ILE A 43 -1.44 -15.42 -0.02
CA ILE A 43 0.03 -15.31 -0.03
C ILE A 43 0.50 -14.92 -1.43
N GLN A 44 0.04 -15.64 -2.46
CA GLN A 44 0.44 -15.40 -3.84
C GLN A 44 0.07 -13.99 -4.30
N LEU A 45 -1.14 -13.53 -3.97
CA LEU A 45 -1.58 -12.18 -4.31
C LEU A 45 -0.71 -11.11 -3.62
N MET A 46 -0.38 -11.32 -2.35
CA MET A 46 0.53 -10.43 -1.61
C MET A 46 1.93 -10.42 -2.22
N GLN A 47 2.46 -11.57 -2.64
CA GLN A 47 3.78 -11.64 -3.28
C GLN A 47 3.80 -11.02 -4.70
N VAL A 48 2.68 -11.07 -5.43
CA VAL A 48 2.57 -10.40 -6.73
C VAL A 48 2.50 -8.89 -6.56
N LEU A 49 1.74 -8.42 -5.57
CA LEU A 49 1.55 -6.98 -5.33
C LEU A 49 2.77 -6.35 -4.63
N TYR A 50 3.40 -7.12 -3.75
CA TYR A 50 4.57 -6.75 -2.97
C TYR A 50 5.64 -7.82 -3.17
N PRO A 51 6.50 -7.70 -4.20
CA PRO A 51 7.52 -8.71 -4.50
C PRO A 51 8.51 -8.93 -3.35
N GLY A 52 8.70 -7.93 -2.47
CA GLY A 52 9.49 -8.06 -1.25
C GLY A 52 8.77 -8.73 -0.10
N PHE A 53 7.46 -9.00 -0.21
CA PHE A 53 6.67 -9.58 0.87
C PHE A 53 6.98 -11.07 1.08
N SER A 54 7.17 -11.40 2.36
CA SER A 54 7.28 -12.77 2.83
C SER A 54 6.80 -12.83 4.28
N PHE A 55 6.35 -14.00 4.74
CA PHE A 55 5.98 -14.23 6.15
C PHE A 55 7.18 -14.22 7.11
N SER A 56 8.39 -13.99 6.61
CA SER A 56 9.57 -13.69 7.42
C SER A 56 9.57 -12.23 7.90
N LEU A 57 10.16 -11.97 9.06
CA LEU A 57 10.24 -10.64 9.67
C LEU A 57 10.74 -9.57 8.68
N GLY A 58 11.75 -9.90 7.87
CA GLY A 58 12.31 -9.00 6.85
C GLY A 58 11.35 -8.74 5.69
N GLY A 59 10.61 -9.76 5.23
CA GLY A 59 9.63 -9.61 4.15
C GLY A 59 8.40 -8.82 4.57
N VAL A 60 8.00 -8.93 5.84
CA VAL A 60 6.95 -8.10 6.43
C VAL A 60 7.35 -6.63 6.43
N ILE A 61 8.58 -6.31 6.86
CA ILE A 61 9.09 -4.93 6.88
C ILE A 61 9.17 -4.37 5.46
N LEU A 62 9.68 -5.16 4.50
CA LEU A 62 9.72 -4.75 3.10
C LEU A 62 8.33 -4.51 2.52
N GLY A 63 7.38 -5.44 2.74
CA GLY A 63 6.00 -5.26 2.30
C GLY A 63 5.32 -4.04 2.92
N LEU A 64 5.65 -3.71 4.17
CA LEU A 64 5.15 -2.52 4.85
C LEU A 64 5.68 -1.24 4.18
N ILE A 65 6.98 -1.19 3.89
CA ILE A 65 7.62 -0.07 3.18
C ILE A 65 7.03 0.06 1.77
N GLU A 66 6.94 -1.04 1.03
CA GLU A 66 6.36 -1.07 -0.31
C GLU A 66 4.91 -0.58 -0.31
N SER A 67 4.07 -1.05 0.62
CA SER A 67 2.68 -0.59 0.74
C SER A 67 2.57 0.92 0.98
N PHE A 68 3.47 1.48 1.80
CA PHE A 68 3.48 2.91 2.05
C PHE A 68 3.90 3.69 0.79
N VAL A 69 4.95 3.23 0.12
CA VAL A 69 5.45 3.85 -1.12
C VAL A 69 4.40 3.76 -2.23
N TYR A 70 3.76 2.61 -2.44
CA TYR A 70 2.70 2.45 -3.42
C TYR A 70 1.48 3.31 -3.08
N GLY A 71 1.04 3.34 -1.83
CA GLY A 71 -0.04 4.22 -1.38
C GLY A 71 0.27 5.71 -1.62
N TRP A 72 1.50 6.12 -1.33
CA TRP A 72 1.96 7.49 -1.58
C TRP A 72 2.02 7.82 -3.07
N LEU A 73 2.56 6.92 -3.90
CA LEU A 73 2.65 7.08 -5.36
C LEU A 73 1.26 7.19 -6.00
N ILE A 74 0.30 6.37 -5.57
CA ILE A 74 -1.08 6.45 -6.04
C ILE A 74 -1.71 7.78 -5.62
N GLY A 75 -1.56 8.20 -4.36
CA GLY A 75 -2.09 9.48 -3.89
C GLY A 75 -1.50 10.70 -4.62
N ALA A 76 -0.19 10.69 -4.86
CA ALA A 76 0.51 11.72 -5.62
C ALA A 76 0.12 11.71 -7.11
N GLY A 77 0.04 10.52 -7.71
CA GLY A 77 -0.38 10.33 -9.10
C GLY A 77 -1.81 10.76 -9.35
N PHE A 78 -2.74 10.47 -8.42
CA PHE A 78 -4.14 10.89 -8.52
C PHE A 78 -4.27 12.43 -8.52
N LEU A 79 -3.54 13.12 -7.63
CA LEU A 79 -3.46 14.58 -7.62
C LEU A 79 -2.85 15.15 -8.90
N TRP A 80 -1.80 14.51 -9.42
CA TRP A 80 -1.13 14.92 -10.65
C TRP A 80 -2.06 14.77 -11.87
N LEU A 81 -2.75 13.64 -11.98
CA LEU A 81 -3.79 13.41 -12.99
C LEU A 81 -4.94 14.41 -12.86
N CYS A 82 -5.44 14.64 -11.66
CA CYS A 82 -6.51 15.60 -11.41
C CYS A 82 -6.08 17.02 -11.83
N LYS A 83 -4.83 17.42 -11.58
CA LYS A 83 -4.28 18.70 -12.10
C LYS A 83 -4.16 18.75 -13.63
N LYS A 84 -3.88 17.63 -14.29
CA LYS A 84 -3.73 17.55 -15.75
C LYS A 84 -5.08 17.52 -16.47
N THR A 85 -6.08 16.87 -15.89
CA THR A 85 -7.41 16.66 -16.49
C THR A 85 -8.41 17.75 -16.12
N CYS A 86 -8.30 18.37 -14.94
CA CYS A 86 -9.14 19.52 -14.56
C CYS A 86 -8.63 20.86 -15.13
N LYS A 87 -8.11 20.84 -16.36
CA LYS A 87 -7.74 22.05 -17.11
C LYS A 87 -8.70 22.25 -18.28
#